data_AF-A0A8K1FQS9-F1
#
_entry.id   AF-A0A8K1FQS9-F1
#
_cell.length_a   1.000
_cell.length_b   1.000
_cell.length_c   1.000
_cell.angle_alpha   90.00
_cell.angle_beta   90.00
_cell.angle_gamma   90.00
#
_symmetry.space_group_name_H-M   'P 1'
#
loop_
_entity.id
_entity.type
_entity.pdbx_description
1 polymer ?
#
loop_
_entity_poly.entity_id
_entity_poly.type
_entity_poly.pdbx_seq_one_letter_code
_entity_poly.pdbx_strand_id
1 'polypeptide(L)'
;YAIKASELVNRILGKTISIPKQEDDGLILLRKTLKYASDTRDPVIAILTDGTLNSAYFEHKFYSDNLDLLLIEPSDLVIKDGEVVAKTLDGEIHIDVIYRRIEDLDVLTPGLMKAYLRGWVNIVNAPGTGIADDKITFCYMPQIMDYFGIKEGVRQPFSIPLGASKEDVINKVENMVLKRREGYGGSGTFVIKDLREEDKMKILREVLSYPEEFMAQELLNFDTVLS
;
A
#
# COMPACT_ATOMS: atom_id res chain seq x y z
N TYR A 1 11.56 -7.39 2.10
CA TYR A 1 12.61 -7.75 1.10
C TYR A 1 13.83 -6.83 1.09
N ALA A 2 13.68 -5.51 0.99
CA ALA A 2 14.80 -4.57 0.81
C ALA A 2 15.96 -4.74 1.83
N ILE A 3 15.63 -4.85 3.13
CA ILE A 3 16.63 -5.05 4.19
C ILE A 3 17.42 -6.35 3.98
N LYS A 4 16.73 -7.46 3.75
CA LYS A 4 17.37 -8.77 3.54
C LYS A 4 18.18 -8.84 2.26
N ALA A 5 17.74 -8.17 1.19
CA ALA A 5 18.53 -8.02 -0.02
C ALA A 5 19.83 -7.25 0.24
N SER A 6 19.76 -6.12 0.97
CA SER A 6 20.94 -5.33 1.35
C SER A 6 21.90 -6.12 2.25
N GLU A 7 21.40 -6.84 3.25
CA GLU A 7 22.20 -7.74 4.09
C GLU A 7 22.93 -8.81 3.25
N LEU A 8 22.21 -9.44 2.31
CA LEU A 8 22.76 -10.49 1.46
C LEU A 8 23.84 -9.94 0.52
N VAL A 9 23.59 -8.79 -0.12
CA VAL A 9 24.54 -8.15 -1.01
C VAL A 9 25.79 -7.71 -0.25
N ASN A 10 25.65 -7.08 0.92
CA ASN A 10 26.80 -6.72 1.74
C ASN A 10 27.60 -7.94 2.19
N ARG A 11 26.92 -9.05 2.55
CA ARG A 11 27.59 -10.29 2.97
C ARG A 11 28.39 -10.94 1.84
N ILE A 12 27.85 -10.96 0.62
CA ILE A 12 28.47 -11.67 -0.51
C ILE A 12 29.43 -10.76 -1.28
N LEU A 13 29.02 -9.53 -1.56
CA LEU A 13 29.69 -8.61 -2.47
C LEU A 13 30.27 -7.37 -1.77
N GLY A 14 30.15 -7.22 -0.46
CA GLY A 14 30.58 -6.00 0.25
C GLY A 14 32.09 -5.69 0.20
N LYS A 15 32.92 -6.66 -0.23
CA LYS A 15 34.36 -6.44 -0.52
C LYS A 15 34.61 -5.94 -1.94
N THR A 16 33.68 -6.17 -2.86
CA THR A 16 33.79 -5.89 -4.29
C THR A 16 33.00 -4.64 -4.67
N ILE A 17 31.83 -4.44 -4.05
CA ILE A 17 30.91 -3.35 -4.30
C ILE A 17 30.67 -2.63 -2.98
N SER A 18 30.88 -1.32 -2.98
CA SER A 18 30.47 -0.46 -1.87
C SER A 18 29.09 0.09 -2.18
N ILE A 19 28.09 -0.31 -1.41
CA ILE A 19 26.76 0.31 -1.45
C ILE A 19 26.80 1.49 -0.48
N PRO A 20 26.49 2.72 -0.92
CA PRO A 20 26.37 3.86 -0.03
C PRO A 20 25.38 3.51 1.08
N LYS A 21 25.82 3.64 2.34
CA LYS A 21 24.95 3.40 3.47
C LYS A 21 23.93 4.55 3.49
N GLN A 22 22.65 4.21 3.46
CA GLN A 22 21.60 5.21 3.64
C GLN A 22 21.74 5.83 5.03
N GLU A 23 21.65 7.16 5.13
CA GLU A 23 21.87 7.87 6.40
C GLU A 23 20.80 7.53 7.45
N ASP A 24 19.56 7.30 7.01
CA ASP A 24 18.45 6.94 7.89
C ASP A 24 18.05 5.46 7.74
N ASP A 25 17.95 4.78 8.88
CA ASP A 25 17.41 3.42 8.95
C ASP A 25 15.87 3.46 8.85
N GLY A 26 15.31 2.88 7.79
CA GLY A 26 13.87 2.83 7.56
C GLY A 26 13.08 2.18 8.70
N LEU A 27 13.68 1.25 9.47
CA LEU A 27 13.06 0.67 10.67
C LEU A 27 12.90 1.71 11.78
N ILE A 28 13.95 2.51 12.00
CA ILE A 28 13.93 3.59 13.00
C ILE A 28 12.89 4.64 12.60
N LEU A 29 12.85 5.03 11.32
CA LEU A 29 11.85 5.96 10.81
C LEU A 29 10.43 5.41 10.98
N LEU A 30 10.19 4.14 10.66
CA LEU A 30 8.88 3.51 10.85
C LEU A 30 8.44 3.55 12.32
N ARG A 31 9.31 3.15 13.26
CA ARG A 31 8.98 3.20 14.70
C ARG A 31 8.73 4.64 15.16
N LYS A 32 9.51 5.61 14.70
CA LYS A 32 9.31 7.02 15.01
C LYS A 32 7.96 7.53 14.49
N THR A 33 7.60 7.19 13.26
CA THR A 33 6.30 7.55 12.66
C THR A 33 5.13 6.92 13.41
N LEU A 34 5.22 5.64 13.77
CA LEU A 34 4.19 4.96 14.56
C LEU A 34 4.04 5.56 15.96
N LYS A 35 5.15 5.94 16.61
CA LYS A 35 5.11 6.66 17.89
C LYS A 35 4.44 8.03 17.75
N TYR A 36 4.72 8.75 16.67
CA TYR A 36 4.12 10.08 16.41
C TYR A 36 2.61 10.02 16.15
N ALA A 37 2.07 8.85 15.83
CA ALA A 37 0.63 8.66 15.66
C ALA A 37 -0.16 8.66 16.98
N SER A 38 0.50 8.82 18.14
CA SER A 38 -0.13 8.95 19.45
C SER A 38 0.45 10.12 20.23
N ASP A 39 -0.39 10.79 21.03
CA ASP A 39 0.03 11.83 21.98
C ASP A 39 0.59 11.24 23.29
N THR A 40 0.48 9.92 23.49
CA THR A 40 1.06 9.21 24.64
C THR A 40 2.59 9.24 24.56
N ARG A 41 3.26 9.53 25.68
CA ARG A 41 4.73 9.65 25.74
C ARG A 41 5.45 8.36 25.31
N ASP A 42 4.97 7.21 25.78
CA ASP A 42 5.52 5.89 25.49
C ASP A 42 4.36 4.97 25.06
N PRO A 43 3.86 5.13 23.82
CA PRO A 43 2.66 4.43 23.36
C PRO A 43 2.95 2.94 23.18
N VAL A 44 1.99 2.10 23.56
CA VAL A 44 1.96 0.69 23.19
C VAL A 44 1.47 0.59 21.76
N ILE A 45 2.31 0.01 20.91
CA ILE A 45 2.04 -0.14 19.47
C ILE A 45 1.93 -1.63 19.16
N ALA A 46 0.85 -2.00 18.46
CA ALA A 46 0.60 -3.37 18.02
C ALA A 46 0.54 -3.46 16.49
N ILE A 47 1.11 -4.52 15.91
CA ILE A 47 0.87 -4.96 14.54
C ILE A 47 -0.32 -5.92 14.57
N LEU A 48 -1.41 -5.55 13.89
CA LEU A 48 -2.57 -6.42 13.71
C LEU A 48 -2.41 -7.22 12.41
N THR A 49 -2.34 -8.55 12.51
CA THR A 49 -2.08 -9.47 11.39
C THR A 49 -3.16 -10.54 11.24
N ASP A 50 -3.39 -11.02 10.03
CA ASP A 50 -4.25 -12.20 9.74
C ASP A 50 -3.58 -13.55 10.07
N GLY A 51 -2.52 -13.52 10.89
CA GLY A 51 -1.76 -14.71 11.27
C GLY A 51 -0.91 -15.36 10.16
N THR A 52 -0.49 -16.60 10.45
CA THR A 52 0.57 -17.33 9.72
C THR A 52 0.22 -17.73 8.29
N LEU A 53 -1.07 -17.75 7.93
CA LEU A 53 -1.52 -18.08 6.58
C LEU A 53 -1.36 -16.91 5.58
N ASN A 54 -1.08 -15.71 6.08
CA ASN A 54 -0.81 -14.55 5.23
C ASN A 54 0.62 -14.65 4.66
N SER A 55 0.75 -14.50 3.32
CA SER A 55 2.05 -14.54 2.63
C SER A 55 3.08 -13.53 3.14
N ALA A 56 2.63 -12.42 3.72
CA ALA A 56 3.47 -11.37 4.30
C ALA A 56 3.70 -11.54 5.82
N TYR A 57 3.20 -12.61 6.46
CA TYR A 57 3.33 -12.82 7.91
C TYR A 57 4.78 -12.76 8.41
N PHE A 58 5.71 -13.31 7.62
CA PHE A 58 7.15 -13.20 7.93
C PHE A 58 7.60 -11.75 8.10
N GLU A 59 7.10 -10.84 7.26
CA GLU A 59 7.41 -9.42 7.35
C GLU A 59 6.77 -8.78 8.58
N HIS A 60 5.54 -9.15 8.92
CA HIS A 60 4.85 -8.66 10.12
C HIS A 60 5.62 -9.04 11.39
N LYS A 61 6.00 -10.33 11.49
CA LYS A 61 6.82 -10.84 12.59
C LYS A 61 8.20 -10.19 12.64
N PHE A 62 8.84 -10.03 11.49
CA PHE A 62 10.12 -9.32 11.37
C PHE A 62 10.03 -7.90 11.93
N TYR A 63 8.98 -7.14 11.60
CA TYR A 63 8.81 -5.79 12.16
C TYR A 63 8.51 -5.81 13.65
N SER A 64 7.64 -6.71 14.13
CA SER A 64 7.37 -6.86 15.56
C SER A 64 8.65 -7.11 16.36
N ASP A 65 9.49 -8.05 15.92
CA ASP A 65 10.73 -8.42 16.63
C ASP A 65 11.81 -7.32 16.57
N ASN A 66 11.97 -6.66 15.43
CA ASN A 66 13.03 -5.64 15.28
C ASN A 66 12.63 -4.27 15.84
N LEU A 67 11.33 -3.99 15.90
CA LEU A 67 10.82 -2.70 16.36
C LEU A 67 10.24 -2.77 17.75
N ASP A 68 10.22 -3.91 18.43
CA ASP A 68 9.61 -4.07 19.76
C ASP A 68 8.16 -3.56 19.77
N LEU A 69 7.34 -4.20 18.93
CA LEU A 69 5.90 -3.96 18.78
C LEU A 69 5.17 -5.26 19.11
N LEU A 70 4.01 -5.16 19.75
CA LEU A 70 3.15 -6.33 19.95
C LEU A 70 2.73 -6.90 18.59
N LEU A 71 2.71 -8.22 18.43
CA LEU A 71 2.12 -8.87 17.27
C LEU A 71 0.84 -9.56 17.73
N ILE A 72 -0.30 -9.14 17.19
CA ILE A 72 -1.61 -9.61 17.62
C ILE A 72 -2.45 -10.04 16.42
N GLU A 73 -3.28 -11.05 16.64
CA GLU A 73 -4.35 -11.45 15.72
C GLU A 73 -5.69 -10.84 16.17
N PRO A 74 -6.72 -10.78 15.30
CA PRO A 74 -8.04 -10.26 15.67
C PRO A 74 -8.64 -10.89 16.94
N SER A 75 -8.36 -12.18 17.20
CA SER A 75 -8.82 -12.89 18.40
C SER A 75 -8.21 -12.41 19.71
N ASP A 76 -7.04 -11.79 19.65
CA ASP A 76 -6.34 -11.26 20.83
C ASP A 76 -6.88 -9.88 21.21
N LEU A 77 -7.50 -9.17 20.26
CA LEU A 77 -8.02 -7.83 20.44
C LEU A 77 -9.35 -7.87 21.22
N VAL A 78 -9.44 -7.06 22.26
CA VAL A 78 -10.67 -6.86 23.03
C VAL A 78 -10.97 -5.39 23.12
N ILE A 79 -12.24 -5.04 22.89
CA ILE A 79 -12.73 -3.67 22.98
C ILE A 79 -13.74 -3.62 24.11
N LYS A 80 -13.40 -2.91 25.18
CA LYS A 80 -14.22 -2.84 26.39
C LYS A 80 -14.31 -1.42 26.89
N ASP A 81 -15.52 -0.92 27.10
CA ASP A 81 -15.79 0.42 27.65
C ASP A 81 -15.11 1.58 26.89
N GLY A 82 -14.77 1.36 25.61
CA GLY A 82 -14.05 2.32 24.77
C GLY A 82 -12.56 2.03 24.66
N GLU A 83 -11.96 1.30 25.59
CA GLU A 83 -10.55 0.92 25.53
C GLU A 83 -10.31 -0.24 24.57
N VAL A 84 -9.15 -0.21 23.92
CA VAL A 84 -8.66 -1.27 23.02
C VAL A 84 -7.48 -1.94 23.70
N VAL A 85 -7.61 -3.23 23.99
CA VAL A 85 -6.60 -4.01 24.71
C VAL A 85 -6.26 -5.29 23.95
N ALA A 86 -5.02 -5.76 24.11
CA ALA A 86 -4.59 -7.10 23.70
C ALA A 86 -4.66 -8.04 24.90
N LYS A 87 -5.26 -9.21 24.72
CA LYS A 87 -5.13 -10.33 25.65
C LYS A 87 -3.79 -11.02 25.45
N THR A 88 -2.98 -11.06 26.50
CA THR A 88 -1.70 -11.78 26.52
C THR A 88 -1.69 -12.83 27.63
N LEU A 89 -0.65 -13.66 27.65
CA LEU A 89 -0.47 -14.65 28.72
C LEU A 89 -0.32 -14.01 30.10
N ASP A 90 0.22 -12.79 30.16
CA ASP A 90 0.51 -12.06 31.40
C ASP A 90 -0.61 -11.06 31.78
N GLY A 91 -1.70 -11.03 31.00
CA GLY A 91 -2.86 -10.17 31.23
C GLY A 91 -3.21 -9.30 30.03
N GLU A 92 -4.09 -8.33 30.27
CA GLU A 92 -4.55 -7.38 29.26
C GLU A 92 -3.58 -6.20 29.16
N ILE A 93 -3.17 -5.85 27.94
CA ILE A 93 -2.29 -4.73 27.65
C ILE A 93 -3.05 -3.71 26.82
N HIS A 94 -3.12 -2.46 27.28
CA HIS A 94 -3.71 -1.36 26.54
C HIS A 94 -2.93 -1.06 25.25
N ILE A 95 -3.63 -0.70 24.16
CA ILE A 95 -3.04 -0.40 22.86
C ILE A 95 -3.37 1.05 22.46
N ASP A 96 -2.34 1.87 22.28
CA ASP A 96 -2.48 3.25 21.80
C ASP A 96 -2.55 3.32 20.26
N VAL A 97 -1.76 2.48 19.56
CA VAL A 97 -1.62 2.51 18.11
C VAL A 97 -1.65 1.10 17.52
N ILE A 98 -2.46 0.91 16.49
CA ILE A 98 -2.51 -0.31 15.68
C ILE A 98 -1.90 -0.03 14.32
N TYR A 99 -0.74 -0.64 14.04
CA TYR A 99 -0.20 -0.79 12.70
C TYR A 99 -0.92 -1.96 12.01
N ARG A 100 -1.98 -1.67 11.26
CA ARG A 100 -2.83 -2.68 10.61
C ARG A 100 -2.14 -3.29 9.39
N ARG A 101 -2.24 -4.62 9.27
CA ARG A 101 -1.84 -5.40 8.10
C ARG A 101 -2.99 -6.28 7.59
N ILE A 102 -4.22 -5.83 7.85
CA ILE A 102 -5.49 -6.47 7.49
C ILE A 102 -6.40 -5.44 6.79
N GLU A 103 -7.31 -5.91 5.93
CA GLU A 103 -8.26 -5.06 5.19
C GLU A 103 -9.64 -5.01 5.84
N ASP A 104 -10.23 -6.17 6.19
CA ASP A 104 -11.59 -6.30 6.75
C ASP A 104 -11.67 -6.03 8.26
N LEU A 105 -11.26 -4.81 8.66
CA LEU A 105 -11.14 -4.38 10.07
C LEU A 105 -12.36 -4.73 10.93
N ASP A 106 -13.55 -4.20 10.65
CA ASP A 106 -14.70 -4.37 11.56
C ASP A 106 -15.37 -5.74 11.48
N VAL A 107 -15.14 -6.51 10.42
CA VAL A 107 -15.62 -7.90 10.31
C VAL A 107 -14.81 -8.80 11.25
N LEU A 108 -13.49 -8.61 11.26
CA LEU A 108 -12.58 -9.41 12.08
C LEU A 108 -12.42 -8.87 13.50
N THR A 109 -12.57 -7.55 13.69
CA THR A 109 -12.45 -6.86 14.98
C THR A 109 -13.66 -5.96 15.25
N PRO A 110 -14.84 -6.53 15.57
CA PRO A 110 -16.07 -5.75 15.75
C PRO A 110 -15.93 -4.63 16.78
N GLY A 111 -16.19 -3.40 16.34
CA GLY A 111 -16.15 -2.21 17.19
C GLY A 111 -14.84 -1.43 17.14
N LEU A 112 -13.82 -1.93 16.42
CA LEU A 112 -12.53 -1.26 16.31
C LEU A 112 -12.66 0.08 15.58
N MET A 113 -13.44 0.15 14.51
CA MET A 113 -13.71 1.41 13.81
C MET A 113 -14.39 2.43 14.74
N LYS A 114 -15.31 1.97 15.59
CA LYS A 114 -16.00 2.84 16.55
C LYS A 114 -15.05 3.37 17.63
N ALA A 115 -14.10 2.56 18.09
CA ALA A 115 -13.05 2.99 19.02
C ALA A 115 -12.13 4.02 18.35
N TYR A 116 -11.68 3.75 17.12
CA TYR A 116 -10.89 4.66 16.30
C TYR A 116 -11.58 6.01 16.07
N LEU A 117 -12.83 6.00 15.62
CA LEU A 117 -13.62 7.23 15.37
C LEU A 117 -13.88 8.06 16.63
N ARG A 118 -13.81 7.45 17.80
CA ARG A 118 -13.93 8.12 19.11
C ARG A 118 -12.59 8.54 19.71
N GLY A 119 -11.47 8.26 19.02
CA GLY A 119 -10.13 8.63 19.47
C GLY A 119 -9.55 7.75 20.56
N TRP A 120 -10.08 6.54 20.78
CA TRP A 120 -9.56 5.62 21.80
C TRP A 120 -8.33 4.83 21.35
N VAL A 121 -8.11 4.74 20.04
CA VAL A 121 -6.95 4.08 19.45
C VAL A 121 -6.64 4.76 18.12
N ASN A 122 -5.36 4.83 17.75
CA ASN A 122 -4.95 5.29 16.42
C ASN A 122 -4.69 4.10 15.49
N ILE A 123 -5.11 4.19 14.24
CA ILE A 123 -4.91 3.13 13.24
C ILE A 123 -4.02 3.65 12.13
N VAL A 124 -2.93 2.92 11.86
CA VAL A 124 -1.96 3.21 10.80
C VAL A 124 -1.89 2.01 9.86
N ASN A 125 -2.05 2.11 8.55
CA ASN A 125 -2.57 3.27 7.82
C ASN A 125 -4.04 3.51 8.18
N ALA A 126 -4.46 4.77 8.16
CA ALA A 126 -5.84 5.13 8.47
C ALA A 126 -6.84 4.38 7.57
N PRO A 127 -8.03 4.02 8.09
CA PRO A 127 -9.11 3.51 7.25
C PRO A 127 -9.49 4.52 6.15
N GLY A 128 -9.76 4.02 4.94
CA GLY A 128 -10.19 4.85 3.80
C GLY A 128 -9.07 5.39 2.90
N THR A 129 -7.79 5.15 3.21
CA THR A 129 -6.66 5.60 2.36
C THR A 129 -6.66 5.02 0.95
N GLY A 130 -7.40 3.92 0.72
CA GLY A 130 -7.48 3.26 -0.60
C GLY A 130 -8.00 4.17 -1.72
N ILE A 131 -8.81 5.18 -1.40
CA ILE A 131 -9.27 6.15 -2.42
C ILE A 131 -8.12 6.94 -3.04
N ALA A 132 -7.05 7.18 -2.27
CA ALA A 132 -5.88 7.94 -2.74
C ALA A 132 -4.96 7.10 -3.64
N ASP A 133 -4.97 5.77 -3.49
CA ASP A 133 -4.19 4.81 -4.29
C ASP A 133 -5.02 4.20 -5.45
N ASP A 134 -6.27 4.65 -5.62
CA ASP A 134 -7.12 4.22 -6.71
C ASP A 134 -6.55 4.65 -8.07
N LYS A 135 -6.54 3.74 -9.04
CA LYS A 135 -5.94 4.00 -10.37
C LYS A 135 -6.63 5.15 -11.12
N ILE A 136 -7.92 5.37 -10.89
CA ILE A 136 -8.65 6.51 -11.45
C ILE A 136 -8.26 7.79 -10.74
N THR A 137 -8.14 7.78 -9.40
CA THR A 137 -7.61 8.92 -8.63
C THR A 137 -6.22 9.32 -9.11
N PHE A 138 -5.36 8.35 -9.43
CA PHE A 138 -4.04 8.60 -9.99
C PHE A 138 -4.10 9.51 -11.23
N CYS A 139 -5.09 9.35 -12.12
CA CYS A 139 -5.22 10.19 -13.32
C CYS A 139 -5.41 11.69 -13.01
N TYR A 140 -5.87 12.02 -11.81
CA TYR A 140 -6.10 13.40 -11.34
C TYR A 140 -4.99 13.92 -10.43
N MET A 141 -3.96 13.11 -10.17
CA MET A 141 -2.86 13.50 -9.30
C MET A 141 -2.13 14.77 -9.75
N PRO A 142 -1.98 15.11 -11.05
CA PRO A 142 -1.39 16.40 -11.44
C PRO A 142 -2.22 17.59 -10.94
N GLN A 143 -3.56 17.51 -11.04
CA GLN A 143 -4.47 18.54 -10.55
C GLN A 143 -4.49 18.61 -9.02
N ILE A 144 -4.43 17.45 -8.34
CA ILE A 144 -4.35 17.37 -6.89
C ILE A 144 -3.05 18.02 -6.40
N MET A 145 -1.92 17.73 -7.05
CA MET A 145 -0.62 18.33 -6.75
C MET A 145 -0.65 19.84 -6.94
N ASP A 146 -1.21 20.34 -8.05
CA ASP A 146 -1.35 21.78 -8.31
C ASP A 146 -2.22 22.46 -7.24
N TYR A 147 -3.35 21.86 -6.89
CA TYR A 147 -4.25 22.36 -5.83
C TYR A 147 -3.54 22.50 -4.47
N PHE A 148 -2.72 21.53 -4.09
CA PHE A 148 -1.94 21.57 -2.85
C PHE A 148 -0.61 22.33 -2.97
N GLY A 149 -0.31 22.93 -4.13
CA GLY A 149 0.92 23.68 -4.34
C GLY A 149 2.18 22.82 -4.33
N ILE A 150 2.07 21.53 -4.66
CA ILE A 150 3.19 20.59 -4.77
C ILE A 150 3.85 20.81 -6.13
N LYS A 151 4.99 21.53 -6.12
CA LYS A 151 5.62 22.07 -7.34
C LYS A 151 6.88 21.33 -7.82
N GLU A 152 7.40 20.34 -7.09
CA GLU A 152 8.77 19.83 -7.29
C GLU A 152 8.89 18.34 -7.66
N GLY A 153 9.83 18.04 -8.57
CA GLY A 153 10.57 16.77 -8.68
C GLY A 153 9.82 15.51 -9.10
N VAL A 154 8.49 15.49 -9.03
CA VAL A 154 7.68 14.30 -9.29
C VAL A 154 7.11 14.37 -10.70
N ARG A 155 7.70 13.62 -11.63
CA ARG A 155 7.10 13.38 -12.95
C ARG A 155 6.15 12.21 -12.84
N GLN A 156 4.87 12.48 -13.05
CA GLN A 156 3.88 11.43 -13.21
C GLN A 156 3.74 11.06 -14.69
N PRO A 157 3.65 9.76 -15.02
CA PRO A 157 3.29 9.34 -16.37
C PRO A 157 1.93 9.88 -16.78
N PHE A 158 1.83 10.42 -18.00
CA PHE A 158 0.55 10.89 -18.53
C PHE A 158 -0.51 9.79 -18.44
N SER A 159 -1.64 10.10 -17.82
CA SER A 159 -2.68 9.14 -17.44
C SER A 159 -4.07 9.76 -17.63
N ILE A 160 -5.01 9.02 -18.20
CA ILE A 160 -6.39 9.47 -18.43
C ILE A 160 -7.42 8.41 -18.00
N PRO A 161 -8.55 8.80 -17.39
CA PRO A 161 -9.66 7.89 -17.15
C PRO A 161 -10.48 7.70 -18.43
N LEU A 162 -10.83 6.46 -18.77
CA LEU A 162 -11.52 6.17 -20.04
C LEU A 162 -13.04 6.43 -19.96
N GLY A 163 -13.61 6.47 -18.75
CA GLY A 163 -15.00 6.85 -18.51
C GLY A 163 -15.37 8.28 -18.91
N ALA A 164 -14.39 9.16 -19.11
CA ALA A 164 -14.62 10.59 -19.36
C ALA A 164 -14.96 10.95 -20.82
N SER A 165 -14.62 10.12 -21.82
CA SER A 165 -14.99 10.33 -23.23
C SER A 165 -14.91 9.03 -24.02
N LYS A 166 -16.05 8.53 -24.53
CA LYS A 166 -16.15 7.24 -25.24
C LYS A 166 -15.54 7.25 -26.65
N GLU A 167 -15.57 8.38 -27.33
CA GLU A 167 -15.25 8.49 -28.76
C GLU A 167 -13.73 8.61 -29.02
N ASP A 168 -12.97 9.05 -28.01
CA ASP A 168 -11.52 9.28 -28.11
C ASP A 168 -10.66 8.09 -27.66
N VAL A 169 -11.26 7.06 -27.06
CA VAL A 169 -10.53 5.96 -26.41
C VAL A 169 -9.75 5.15 -27.44
N ILE A 170 -10.42 4.64 -28.49
CA ILE A 170 -9.83 3.60 -29.37
C ILE A 170 -8.59 4.12 -30.09
N ASN A 171 -8.64 5.35 -30.62
CA ASN A 171 -7.53 5.90 -31.41
C ASN A 171 -6.35 6.35 -30.54
N LYS A 172 -6.58 6.71 -29.27
CA LYS A 172 -5.51 7.17 -28.36
C LYS A 172 -4.83 6.01 -27.62
N VAL A 173 -5.53 4.90 -27.39
CA VAL A 173 -5.02 3.80 -26.54
C VAL A 173 -4.08 2.81 -27.23
N GLU A 174 -3.97 2.83 -28.56
CA GLU A 174 -3.16 1.84 -29.30
C GLU A 174 -1.69 1.82 -28.86
N ASN A 175 -1.15 2.97 -28.46
CA ASN A 175 0.22 3.12 -27.96
C ASN A 175 0.29 3.32 -26.44
N MET A 176 -0.78 2.99 -25.71
CA MET A 176 -0.88 3.17 -24.26
C MET A 176 -0.92 1.84 -23.53
N VAL A 177 -0.74 1.92 -22.21
CA VAL A 177 -0.97 0.83 -21.27
C VAL A 177 -2.36 1.01 -20.68
N LEU A 178 -3.25 0.04 -20.89
CA LEU A 178 -4.56 0.03 -20.25
C LEU A 178 -4.46 -0.64 -18.89
N LYS A 179 -5.06 -0.02 -17.87
CA LYS A 179 -5.12 -0.57 -16.52
C LYS A 179 -6.55 -0.58 -16.04
N ARG A 180 -7.00 -1.75 -15.57
CA ARG A 180 -8.25 -1.88 -14.82
C ARG A 180 -8.12 -1.21 -13.47
N ARG A 181 -9.18 -0.57 -13.01
CA ARG A 181 -9.30 0.05 -11.69
C ARG A 181 -8.98 -0.94 -10.59
N GLU A 182 -9.67 -2.08 -10.57
CA GLU A 182 -9.39 -3.21 -9.68
C GLU A 182 -8.24 -4.10 -10.20
N GLY A 183 -7.55 -4.80 -9.28
CA GLY A 183 -6.50 -5.77 -9.58
C GLY A 183 -5.19 -5.51 -8.85
N TYR A 184 -4.48 -6.59 -8.50
CA TYR A 184 -3.20 -6.59 -7.77
C TYR A 184 -2.07 -7.20 -8.61
N GLY A 185 -0.84 -6.72 -8.44
CA GLY A 185 0.36 -7.40 -8.94
C GLY A 185 0.43 -7.62 -10.47
N GLY A 186 0.08 -6.61 -11.27
CA GLY A 186 0.12 -6.68 -12.74
C GLY A 186 -1.09 -7.34 -13.40
N SER A 187 -1.94 -8.04 -12.63
CA SER A 187 -3.25 -8.46 -13.12
C SER A 187 -4.10 -7.23 -13.48
N GLY A 188 -4.70 -7.24 -14.67
CA GLY A 188 -5.48 -6.11 -15.18
C GLY A 188 -4.65 -4.98 -15.81
N THR A 189 -3.36 -5.19 -16.10
CA THR A 189 -2.52 -4.28 -16.89
C THR A 189 -2.27 -4.86 -18.28
N PHE A 190 -2.52 -4.07 -19.33
CA PHE A 190 -2.47 -4.49 -20.73
C PHE A 190 -1.61 -3.51 -21.52
N VAL A 191 -0.45 -3.98 -21.99
CA VAL A 191 0.40 -3.21 -22.92
C VAL A 191 -0.13 -3.47 -24.33
N ILE A 192 -0.92 -2.54 -24.88
CA ILE A 192 -1.73 -2.80 -26.08
C ILE A 192 -0.89 -3.22 -27.29
N LYS A 193 0.29 -2.64 -27.47
CA LYS A 193 1.22 -2.99 -28.55
C LYS A 193 1.78 -4.42 -28.49
N ASP A 194 1.78 -5.05 -27.31
CA ASP A 194 2.37 -6.38 -27.10
C ASP A 194 1.29 -7.49 -27.06
N LEU A 195 0.00 -7.10 -27.15
CA LEU A 195 -1.10 -8.05 -27.21
C LEU A 195 -1.30 -8.63 -28.61
N ARG A 196 -1.75 -9.88 -28.66
CA ARG A 196 -2.28 -10.47 -29.89
C ARG A 196 -3.58 -9.77 -30.28
N GLU A 197 -3.89 -9.70 -31.57
CA GLU A 197 -5.11 -9.03 -32.08
C GLU A 197 -6.40 -9.54 -31.43
N GLU A 198 -6.51 -10.83 -31.15
CA GLU A 198 -7.67 -11.42 -30.46
C GLU A 198 -7.84 -10.88 -29.03
N ASP A 199 -6.73 -10.79 -28.28
CA ASP A 199 -6.71 -10.31 -26.90
C ASP A 199 -6.96 -8.79 -26.86
N LYS A 200 -6.38 -8.05 -27.81
CA LYS A 200 -6.62 -6.61 -28.03
C LYS A 200 -8.11 -6.34 -28.28
N MET A 201 -8.74 -7.08 -29.19
CA MET A 201 -10.17 -6.96 -29.47
C MET A 201 -11.03 -7.27 -28.25
N LYS A 202 -10.65 -8.28 -27.45
CA LYS A 202 -11.37 -8.64 -26.23
C LYS A 202 -11.32 -7.51 -25.20
N ILE A 203 -10.13 -6.98 -24.92
CA ILE A 203 -9.99 -5.91 -23.91
C ILE A 203 -10.65 -4.61 -24.36
N LEU A 204 -10.57 -4.26 -25.65
CA LEU A 204 -11.21 -3.05 -26.18
C LEU A 204 -12.75 -3.14 -26.08
N ARG A 205 -13.36 -4.29 -26.35
CA ARG A 205 -14.81 -4.47 -26.16
C ARG A 205 -15.23 -4.27 -24.71
N GLU A 206 -14.41 -4.76 -23.79
CA GLU A 206 -14.68 -4.62 -22.37
C GLU A 206 -14.55 -3.18 -21.88
N VAL A 207 -13.50 -2.49 -22.31
CA VAL A 207 -13.32 -1.04 -22.08
C VAL A 207 -14.50 -0.24 -22.61
N LEU A 208 -15.02 -0.59 -23.79
CA LEU A 208 -16.21 0.08 -24.35
C LEU A 208 -17.48 -0.21 -23.55
N SER A 209 -17.54 -1.37 -22.89
CA SER A 209 -18.68 -1.79 -22.08
C SER A 209 -18.67 -1.14 -20.70
N TYR A 210 -17.48 -0.98 -20.09
CA TYR A 210 -17.29 -0.47 -18.74
C TYR A 210 -16.13 0.55 -18.67
N PRO A 211 -16.19 1.67 -19.40
CA PRO A 211 -15.05 2.58 -19.53
C PRO A 211 -14.60 3.22 -18.20
N GLU A 212 -15.52 3.35 -17.24
CA GLU A 212 -15.25 3.82 -15.87
C GLU A 212 -14.30 2.92 -15.06
N GLU A 213 -14.21 1.65 -15.43
CA GLU A 213 -13.33 0.67 -14.78
C GLU A 213 -11.91 0.66 -15.34
N PHE A 214 -11.58 1.59 -16.25
CA PHE A 214 -10.29 1.64 -16.91
C PHE A 214 -9.67 3.03 -16.93
N MET A 215 -8.34 3.03 -16.86
CA MET A 215 -7.49 4.15 -17.24
C MET A 215 -6.53 3.74 -18.36
N ALA A 216 -6.04 4.74 -19.09
CA ALA A 216 -4.92 4.58 -20.00
C ALA A 216 -3.72 5.40 -19.51
N GLN A 217 -2.54 4.82 -19.56
CA GLN A 217 -1.27 5.46 -19.20
C GLN A 217 -0.31 5.45 -20.38
N GLU A 218 0.50 6.49 -20.55
CA GLU A 218 1.59 6.46 -21.51
C GLU A 218 2.53 5.27 -21.27
N LEU A 219 3.04 4.70 -22.35
CA LEU A 219 4.03 3.64 -22.28
C LEU A 219 5.38 4.23 -21.85
N LEU A 220 5.94 3.70 -20.77
CA LEU A 220 7.29 4.04 -20.33
C LEU A 220 8.30 3.04 -20.89
N ASN A 221 9.43 3.57 -21.38
CA ASN A 221 10.58 2.75 -21.71
C ASN A 221 11.42 2.56 -20.45
N PHE A 222 11.34 1.35 -19.88
CA PHE A 222 12.13 1.01 -18.70
C PHE A 222 13.58 0.71 -19.10
N ASP A 223 14.52 1.19 -18.29
CA ASP A 223 15.91 0.79 -18.42
C ASP A 223 16.04 -0.69 -18.11
N THR A 224 16.76 -1.41 -18.97
CA THR A 224 17.09 -2.82 -18.75
C THR A 224 18.43 -2.92 -18.05
N VAL A 225 18.46 -3.59 -16.90
CA VAL A 225 19.70 -4.08 -16.30
C VAL A 225 19.90 -5.51 -16.77
N LEU A 226 21.09 -5.83 -17.28
CA LEU A 226 21.46 -7.21 -17.59
C LEU A 226 21.45 -8.01 -16.28
N SER A 227 20.53 -8.97 -16.17
CA SER A 227 20.49 -9.95 -15.09
C SER A 227 21.51 -11.05 -15.30
#